data_AF-A0A6J7HY68-F1
#
_entry.id   AF-A0A6J7HY68-F1
#
_cell.length_a   1.000
_cell.length_b   1.000
_cell.length_c   1.000
_cell.angle_alpha   90.00
_cell.angle_beta   90.00
_cell.angle_gamma   90.00
#
_symmetry.space_group_name_H-M   'P 1'
#
loop_
_entity.id
_entity.type
_entity.pdbx_description
1 polymer ?
#
loop_
_entity_poly.entity_id
_entity_poly.type
_entity_poly.pdbx_seq_one_letter_code
_entity_poly.pdbx_strand_id
1 'polypeptide(L)'
;MSPGANPSRDTEDLLAERGYQYTLDWPVDDQPVWLQTRGGPLLSVPYPHEINDLPMFVHHHQTAEAFEHNIIGSFDELKENSARQPVVLAVSVHTFLTGQPYRLRRFRAALQHLTDNSDGVWFTTPGDIAAHYRTVAPPVR
;
A
#
# COMPACT_ATOMS: atom_id res chain seq x y z
N MET A 1 1.12 -0.59 -11.03
CA MET A 1 2.48 -0.55 -10.46
C MET A 1 3.45 -0.91 -11.54
N SER A 2 4.28 0.07 -11.89
CA SER A 2 5.46 -0.06 -12.71
C SER A 2 6.53 -0.93 -12.01
N PRO A 3 7.50 -1.48 -12.76
CA PRO A 3 8.63 -2.21 -12.17
C PRO A 3 9.41 -1.34 -11.18
N GLY A 4 9.45 -1.76 -9.92
CA GLY A 4 10.17 -1.06 -8.85
C GLY A 4 9.55 0.27 -8.42
N ALA A 5 8.24 0.49 -8.66
CA ALA A 5 7.55 1.76 -8.36
C ALA A 5 8.29 2.97 -8.95
N ASN A 6 8.73 2.82 -10.21
CA ASN A 6 9.50 3.82 -10.94
C ASN A 6 8.80 4.17 -12.26
N PRO A 7 7.65 4.89 -12.19
CA PRO A 7 6.94 5.30 -13.39
C PRO A 7 7.76 6.30 -14.20
N SER A 8 7.62 6.25 -15.53
CA SER A 8 8.06 7.34 -16.41
C SER A 8 7.09 8.50 -16.36
N ARG A 9 7.47 9.65 -16.93
CA ARG A 9 6.61 10.84 -17.06
C ARG A 9 5.28 10.59 -17.80
N ASP A 10 5.22 9.53 -18.59
CA ASP A 10 4.03 9.19 -19.40
C ASP A 10 3.23 8.03 -18.81
N THR A 11 3.67 7.42 -17.71
CA THR A 11 3.08 6.15 -17.23
C THR A 11 1.62 6.33 -16.81
N GLU A 12 1.31 7.34 -16.01
CA GLU A 12 -0.04 7.62 -15.52
C GLU A 12 -0.99 8.00 -16.65
N ASP A 13 -0.51 8.82 -17.59
CA ASP A 13 -1.26 9.21 -18.79
C ASP A 13 -1.61 7.97 -19.62
N LEU A 14 -0.62 7.13 -19.91
CA LEU A 14 -0.82 5.91 -20.69
C LEU A 14 -1.75 4.92 -19.98
N LEU A 15 -1.69 4.81 -18.65
CA LEU A 15 -2.62 3.96 -17.89
C LEU A 15 -4.05 4.46 -18.03
N ALA A 16 -4.29 5.76 -17.82
CA ALA A 16 -5.62 6.33 -17.93
C ALA A 16 -6.17 6.23 -19.36
N GLU A 17 -5.36 6.52 -20.38
CA GLU A 17 -5.72 6.38 -21.80
C GLU A 17 -6.10 4.94 -22.18
N ARG A 18 -5.63 3.94 -21.43
CA ARG A 18 -5.98 2.51 -21.62
C ARG A 18 -7.11 2.02 -20.71
N GLY A 19 -7.75 2.92 -19.98
CA GLY A 19 -8.91 2.60 -19.15
C GLY A 19 -8.57 2.00 -17.79
N TYR A 20 -7.31 2.06 -17.35
CA TYR A 20 -6.98 1.72 -15.96
C TYR A 20 -7.62 2.72 -15.00
N GLN A 21 -8.10 2.22 -13.87
CA GLN A 21 -8.83 3.03 -12.91
C GLN A 21 -7.97 3.47 -11.72
N TYR A 22 -6.87 2.79 -11.46
CA TYR A 22 -5.98 3.15 -10.37
C TYR A 22 -4.53 2.76 -10.64
N THR A 23 -3.63 3.38 -9.89
CA THR A 23 -2.21 3.04 -9.82
C THR A 23 -1.78 2.83 -8.37
N LEU A 24 -0.62 2.20 -8.19
CA LEU A 24 0.03 1.91 -6.91
C LEU A 24 1.50 2.39 -6.94
N ASP A 25 1.81 3.37 -7.79
CA ASP A 25 3.18 3.79 -8.05
C ASP A 25 3.66 4.93 -7.14
N TRP A 26 2.76 5.54 -6.36
CA TRP A 26 3.07 6.78 -5.65
C TRP A 26 2.78 6.71 -4.15
N PRO A 27 3.77 7.03 -3.30
CA PRO A 27 3.59 7.20 -1.86
C PRO A 27 3.17 8.64 -1.54
N VAL A 28 2.02 9.07 -2.05
CA VAL A 28 1.58 10.48 -1.92
C VAL A 28 1.00 10.79 -0.54
N ASP A 29 0.14 9.91 -0.04
CA ASP A 29 -0.68 10.11 1.15
C ASP A 29 -1.10 8.73 1.71
N ASP A 30 -1.62 8.70 2.94
CA ASP A 30 -2.23 7.52 3.56
C ASP A 30 -3.67 7.28 3.08
N GLN A 31 -4.24 8.23 2.31
CA GLN A 31 -5.52 8.10 1.61
C GLN A 31 -5.36 8.01 0.08
N PRO A 32 -6.32 7.42 -0.64
CA PRO A 32 -6.33 7.49 -2.10
C PRO A 32 -6.42 8.93 -2.61
N VAL A 33 -5.61 9.25 -3.62
CA VAL A 33 -5.53 10.59 -4.22
C VAL A 33 -5.86 10.54 -5.70
N TRP A 34 -6.68 11.48 -6.17
CA TRP A 34 -6.97 11.64 -7.59
C TRP A 34 -5.82 12.32 -8.31
N LEU A 35 -5.25 11.64 -9.30
CA LEU A 35 -4.27 12.19 -10.23
C LEU A 35 -4.98 12.75 -11.47
N GLN A 36 -4.53 13.91 -11.92
CA GLN A 36 -4.92 14.47 -13.21
C GLN A 36 -4.00 13.91 -14.29
N THR A 37 -4.59 13.31 -15.33
CA THR A 37 -3.85 12.73 -16.46
C THR A 37 -4.50 13.16 -17.77
N ARG A 38 -3.81 13.00 -18.89
CA ARG A 38 -4.36 13.23 -20.24
C ARG A 38 -5.58 12.35 -20.54
N GLY A 39 -5.62 11.13 -20.00
CA GLY A 39 -6.71 10.16 -20.15
C GLY A 39 -7.88 10.37 -19.17
N GLY A 40 -7.84 11.42 -18.34
CA GLY A 40 -8.84 11.68 -17.29
C GLY A 40 -8.35 11.32 -15.88
N PRO A 41 -9.24 11.25 -14.88
CA PRO A 41 -8.84 11.01 -13.49
C PRO A 41 -8.38 9.57 -13.25
N LEU A 42 -7.16 9.41 -12.74
CA LEU A 42 -6.58 8.13 -12.32
C LEU A 42 -6.40 8.13 -10.80
N LEU A 43 -6.87 7.10 -10.10
CA LEU A 43 -6.75 7.06 -8.64
C LEU A 43 -5.38 6.50 -8.23
N SER A 44 -4.59 7.25 -7.45
CA SER A 44 -3.43 6.69 -6.76
C SER A 44 -3.91 6.06 -5.46
N VAL A 45 -3.84 4.74 -5.35
CA VAL A 45 -4.06 4.02 -4.09
C VAL A 45 -2.71 3.93 -3.36
N PRO A 46 -2.64 4.17 -2.03
CA PRO A 46 -1.38 4.19 -1.30
C PRO A 46 -0.56 2.91 -1.47
N TYR A 47 0.74 3.08 -1.72
CA TYR A 47 1.72 1.99 -1.80
C TYR A 47 3.00 2.39 -1.03
N PRO A 48 3.53 1.52 -0.16
CA PRO A 48 4.62 1.88 0.72
C PRO A 48 5.98 1.77 0.02
N HIS A 49 6.83 2.76 0.23
CA HIS A 49 8.26 2.62 -0.03
C HIS A 49 8.99 2.02 1.17
N GLU A 50 8.54 2.30 2.39
CA GLU A 50 9.22 1.86 3.63
C GLU A 50 8.71 0.50 4.14
N ILE A 51 7.39 0.28 4.21
CA ILE A 51 6.78 -1.02 4.60
C ILE A 51 6.79 -1.98 3.40
N ASN A 52 8.01 -2.27 2.94
CA ASN A 52 8.32 -3.08 1.78
C ASN A 52 9.57 -3.92 2.05
N ASP A 53 9.47 -5.23 1.86
CA ASP A 53 10.55 -6.15 2.24
C ASP A 53 11.82 -6.00 1.39
N LEU A 54 11.71 -5.49 0.16
CA LEU A 54 12.86 -5.30 -0.72
C LEU A 54 13.79 -4.19 -0.22
N PRO A 55 13.37 -2.92 -0.05
CA PRO A 55 14.25 -1.90 0.51
C PRO A 55 14.70 -2.27 1.93
N MET A 56 13.81 -2.82 2.76
CA MET A 56 14.19 -3.22 4.12
C MET A 56 15.31 -4.26 4.15
N PHE A 57 15.20 -5.36 3.40
CA PHE A 57 16.17 -6.45 3.47
C PHE A 57 17.38 -6.25 2.56
N VAL A 58 17.18 -5.67 1.37
CA VAL A 58 18.21 -5.58 0.33
C VAL A 58 18.98 -4.26 0.42
N HIS A 59 18.31 -3.13 0.68
CA HIS A 59 18.94 -1.81 0.68
C HIS A 59 19.33 -1.35 2.09
N HIS A 60 18.51 -1.65 3.10
CA HIS A 60 18.74 -1.21 4.48
C HIS A 60 19.28 -2.32 5.40
N HIS A 61 19.43 -3.54 4.86
CA HIS A 61 19.97 -4.71 5.57
C HIS A 61 19.30 -4.98 6.93
N GLN A 62 18.02 -4.68 7.03
CA GLN A 62 17.23 -4.88 8.25
C GLN A 62 16.91 -6.35 8.49
N THR A 63 16.61 -6.67 9.74
CA THR A 63 16.24 -8.03 10.14
C THR A 63 14.76 -8.30 9.90
N ALA A 64 14.39 -9.58 9.86
CA ALA A 64 12.99 -9.99 9.79
C ALA A 64 12.18 -9.54 11.02
N GLU A 65 12.84 -9.40 12.17
CA GLU A 65 12.25 -8.92 13.41
C GLU A 65 11.99 -7.41 13.38
N ALA A 66 12.91 -6.64 12.79
CA ALA A 66 12.65 -5.23 12.51
C ALA A 66 11.46 -5.05 11.55
N PHE A 67 11.34 -5.89 10.51
CA PHE A 67 10.19 -5.83 9.61
C PHE A 67 8.86 -6.16 10.30
N GLU A 68 8.85 -7.18 11.17
CA GLU A 68 7.69 -7.48 12.03
C GLU A 68 7.28 -6.27 12.87
N HIS A 69 8.22 -5.67 13.60
CA HIS A 69 7.94 -4.50 14.44
C HIS A 69 7.50 -3.28 13.62
N ASN A 70 8.07 -3.05 12.43
CA ASN A 70 7.68 -1.95 11.57
C ASN A 70 6.24 -2.12 11.07
N ILE A 71 5.84 -3.33 10.64
CA ILE A 71 4.46 -3.60 10.23
C ILE A 71 3.49 -3.35 11.39
N ILE A 72 3.81 -3.86 12.59
CA ILE A 72 2.98 -3.71 13.78
C ILE A 72 2.87 -2.23 14.17
N GLY A 73 3.99 -1.52 14.27
CA GLY A 73 4.01 -0.11 14.65
C GLY A 73 3.25 0.77 13.66
N SER A 74 3.41 0.54 12.35
CA SER A 74 2.64 1.26 11.33
C SER A 74 1.14 0.95 11.42
N PHE A 75 0.77 -0.31 11.71
CA PHE A 75 -0.63 -0.67 11.89
C PHE A 75 -1.26 0.00 13.10
N ASP A 76 -0.59 -0.05 14.26
CA ASP A 76 -1.12 0.52 15.49
C ASP A 76 -1.28 2.05 15.37
N GLU A 77 -0.28 2.75 14.83
CA GLU A 77 -0.34 4.20 14.59
C GLU A 77 -1.43 4.58 13.59
N LEU A 78 -1.53 3.88 12.45
CA LEU A 78 -2.59 4.16 11.47
C LEU A 78 -3.98 3.83 12.02
N LYS A 79 -4.09 2.80 12.87
CA LYS A 79 -5.36 2.48 13.53
C LYS A 79 -5.79 3.59 14.48
N GLU A 80 -4.89 4.20 15.24
CA GLU A 80 -5.21 5.38 16.05
C GLU A 80 -5.64 6.56 15.18
N ASN A 81 -4.90 6.84 14.11
CA ASN A 81 -5.22 7.91 13.16
C ASN A 81 -6.57 7.68 12.44
N SER A 82 -6.98 6.41 12.27
CA SER A 82 -8.23 6.03 11.62
C SER A 82 -9.48 6.59 12.32
N ALA A 83 -9.38 6.92 13.61
CA ALA A 83 -10.46 7.55 14.37
C ALA A 83 -10.83 8.96 13.86
N ARG A 84 -9.90 9.62 13.14
CA ARG A 84 -10.07 10.98 12.61
C ARG A 84 -10.36 10.99 11.11
N GLN A 85 -9.77 10.07 10.36
CA GLN A 85 -9.94 9.95 8.91
C GLN A 85 -9.65 8.50 8.46
N PRO A 86 -10.28 7.99 7.40
CA PRO A 86 -9.92 6.68 6.85
C PRO A 86 -8.46 6.71 6.36
N VAL A 87 -7.75 5.61 6.55
CA VAL A 87 -6.34 5.44 6.11
C VAL A 87 -6.13 4.05 5.52
N VAL A 88 -5.10 3.90 4.69
CA VAL A 88 -4.73 2.63 4.07
C VAL A 88 -3.32 2.24 4.51
N LEU A 89 -3.21 1.09 5.18
CA LEU A 89 -1.93 0.41 5.34
C LEU A 89 -1.76 -0.60 4.20
N ALA A 90 -0.74 -0.41 3.38
CA ALA A 90 -0.27 -1.42 2.45
C ALA A 90 1.04 -2.04 2.97
N VAL A 91 1.19 -3.35 2.78
CA VAL A 91 2.39 -4.12 3.16
C VAL A 91 2.89 -4.84 1.92
N SER A 92 4.07 -4.45 1.41
CA SER A 92 4.62 -5.05 0.19
C SER A 92 5.62 -6.16 0.53
N VAL A 93 5.41 -7.33 -0.06
CA VAL A 93 6.25 -8.50 0.15
C VAL A 93 6.53 -9.25 -1.16
N HIS A 94 7.66 -9.93 -1.19
CA HIS A 94 8.09 -10.78 -2.30
C HIS A 94 8.33 -12.21 -1.82
N THR A 95 7.88 -13.19 -2.59
CA THR A 95 8.00 -14.62 -2.24
C THR A 95 9.45 -15.06 -2.07
N PHE A 96 10.38 -14.52 -2.85
CA PHE A 96 11.80 -14.84 -2.75
C PHE A 96 12.51 -14.15 -1.56
N LEU A 97 11.87 -13.17 -0.91
CA LEU A 97 12.39 -12.46 0.25
C LEU A 97 11.67 -12.87 1.53
N THR A 98 10.45 -12.38 1.75
CA THR A 98 9.64 -12.68 2.93
C THR A 98 9.22 -14.15 2.99
N GLY A 99 9.08 -14.81 1.84
CA GLY A 99 8.74 -16.23 1.79
C GLY A 99 9.84 -17.18 2.26
N GLN A 100 11.07 -16.68 2.50
CA GLN A 100 12.13 -17.52 3.08
C GLN A 100 11.77 -17.95 4.51
N PRO A 101 11.97 -19.23 4.91
CA PRO A 101 11.43 -19.77 6.16
C PRO A 101 11.76 -18.96 7.43
N TYR A 102 12.98 -18.44 7.53
CA TYR A 102 13.42 -17.66 8.69
C TYR A 102 12.75 -16.28 8.80
N ARG A 103 12.30 -15.71 7.67
CA ARG A 103 11.52 -14.47 7.59
C ARG A 103 10.02 -14.72 7.75
N LEU A 104 9.53 -15.80 7.15
CA LEU A 104 8.11 -16.14 7.13
C LEU A 104 7.48 -16.24 8.53
N ARG A 105 8.22 -16.78 9.52
CA ARG A 105 7.74 -16.85 10.90
C ARG A 105 7.43 -15.46 11.49
N ARG A 106 8.30 -14.49 11.22
CA ARG A 106 8.18 -13.10 11.70
C ARG A 106 7.05 -12.36 10.99
N PHE A 107 6.95 -12.54 9.67
CA PHE A 107 5.83 -12.00 8.90
C PHE A 107 4.48 -12.56 9.36
N ARG A 108 4.39 -13.86 9.65
CA ARG A 108 3.18 -14.48 10.21
C ARG A 108 2.80 -13.88 11.57
N ALA A 109 3.78 -13.58 12.43
CA ALA A 109 3.52 -12.96 13.72
C ALA A 109 2.95 -11.54 13.55
N ALA A 110 3.48 -10.75 12.61
CA ALA A 110 2.91 -9.44 12.27
C ALA A 110 1.45 -9.57 11.78
N LEU A 111 1.17 -10.49 10.84
CA LEU A 111 -0.20 -10.72 10.36
C LEU A 111 -1.13 -11.17 11.49
N GLN A 112 -0.64 -12.00 12.43
CA GLN A 112 -1.42 -12.42 13.59
C GLN A 112 -1.80 -11.23 14.47
N HIS A 113 -0.86 -10.31 14.75
CA HIS A 113 -1.16 -9.08 15.49
C HIS A 113 -2.23 -8.24 14.80
N LEU A 114 -2.13 -8.05 13.49
CA LEU A 114 -3.14 -7.32 12.70
C LEU A 114 -4.53 -7.98 12.82
N THR A 115 -4.60 -9.30 12.70
CA THR A 115 -5.87 -10.04 12.78
C THR A 115 -6.45 -10.09 14.19
N ASP A 116 -5.60 -10.21 15.22
CA ASP A 116 -6.04 -10.20 16.62
C ASP A 116 -6.58 -8.83 17.03
N ASN A 117 -6.12 -7.77 16.36
CA ASN A 117 -6.54 -6.39 16.55
C ASN A 117 -7.40 -5.89 15.38
N SER A 118 -8.24 -6.74 14.79
CA SER A 118 -8.98 -6.41 13.55
C SER A 118 -10.20 -5.49 13.72
N ASP A 119 -10.57 -5.10 14.94
CA ASP A 119 -11.74 -4.24 15.15
C ASP A 119 -11.59 -2.92 14.39
N GLY A 120 -12.54 -2.62 13.51
CA GLY A 120 -12.52 -1.44 12.64
C GLY A 120 -11.59 -1.56 11.42
N VAL A 121 -11.00 -2.73 11.16
CA VAL A 121 -10.07 -2.96 10.05
C VAL A 121 -10.77 -3.64 8.87
N TRP A 122 -10.56 -3.12 7.66
CA TRP A 122 -11.00 -3.75 6.43
C TRP A 122 -9.82 -4.41 5.71
N PHE A 123 -9.68 -5.73 5.86
CA PHE A 123 -8.73 -6.50 5.06
C PHE A 123 -9.27 -6.69 3.65
N THR A 124 -8.58 -6.12 2.67
CA THR A 124 -9.12 -6.01 1.31
C THR A 124 -8.02 -5.88 0.25
N THR A 125 -8.43 -5.75 -1.01
CA THR A 125 -7.53 -5.55 -2.14
C THR A 125 -7.47 -4.07 -2.55
N PRO A 126 -6.37 -3.61 -3.20
CA PRO A 126 -6.30 -2.24 -3.70
C PRO A 126 -7.39 -1.92 -4.74
N GLY A 127 -7.84 -2.93 -5.50
CA GLY A 127 -8.93 -2.76 -6.46
C GLY A 127 -10.26 -2.45 -5.76
N ASP A 128 -10.54 -3.12 -4.65
CA ASP A 128 -11.74 -2.88 -3.85
C ASP A 128 -11.67 -1.52 -3.14
N ILE A 129 -10.51 -1.11 -2.63
CA ILE A 129 -10.28 0.25 -2.11
C ILE A 129 -10.58 1.28 -3.19
N ALA A 130 -10.04 1.09 -4.40
CA ALA A 130 -10.27 2.01 -5.51
C ALA A 130 -11.75 2.10 -5.91
N ALA A 131 -12.43 0.95 -5.97
CA ALA A 131 -13.85 0.88 -6.28
C ALA A 131 -14.70 1.56 -5.20
N HIS A 132 -14.40 1.35 -3.92
CA HIS A 132 -15.09 1.99 -2.81
C HIS A 132 -14.85 3.50 -2.79
N TYR A 133 -13.60 3.94 -2.90
CA TYR A 133 -13.25 5.36 -2.85
C TYR A 133 -13.95 6.18 -3.95
N ARG A 134 -14.12 5.59 -5.13
CA ARG A 134 -14.86 6.19 -6.25
C ARG A 134 -16.33 6.50 -5.94
N THR A 135 -16.98 5.75 -5.04
CA THR A 135 -18.39 5.98 -4.69
C THR A 135 -18.56 7.04 -3.61
N VAL A 136 -17.59 7.15 -2.69
CA VAL A 136 -17.65 8.09 -1.55
C VAL A 136 -16.94 9.42 -1.81
N ALA A 137 -15.94 9.43 -2.69
CA ALA A 137 -15.13 10.60 -3.05
C ALA A 137 -14.87 10.62 -4.57
N PRO A 138 -15.88 10.92 -5.40
CA PRO A 138 -15.71 10.99 -6.84
C PRO A 138 -14.74 12.11 -7.24
N PRO A 139 -14.05 12.00 -8.40
CA PRO A 139 -13.13 13.04 -8.84
C PRO A 139 -13.89 14.34 -9.07
N VAL A 140 -13.34 15.45 -8.54
CA VAL A 140 -13.87 16.79 -8.79
C VAL A 140 -13.58 17.15 -10.24
N ARG A 141 -14.61 17.65 -10.95
CA ARG A 141 -14.51 18.07 -12.36
C ARG A 141 -13.66 19.31 -12.54
#